data_AF-A0A7J9JQQ0-F1
#
_entry.id   AF-A0A7J9JQQ0-F1
#
_cell.length_a   1.000
_cell.length_b   1.000
_cell.length_c   1.000
_cell.angle_alpha   90.00
_cell.angle_beta   90.00
_cell.angle_gamma   90.00
#
_symmetry.space_group_name_H-M   'P 1'
#
loop_
_entity.id
_entity.type
_entity.pdbx_description
1 polymer ?
#
loop_
_entity_poly.entity_id
_entity_poly.type
_entity_poly.pdbx_seq_one_letter_code
_entity_poly.pdbx_strand_id
1 'polypeptide(L)'
;MCDRSYPKKLAFQYLEDLKNEFERVNGAQIETAARPYAFIKFDTFIQKTKKLYQDTRTQRNIAKLNDELYEVHQIMTRNVQEVLGVGENLDRKISFYLSE
;
A
#
# COMPACT_ATOMS: atom_id res chain seq x y z
N MET A 1 7.83 -1.72 5.97
CA MET A 1 6.89 -1.78 7.11
C MET A 1 7.18 -0.63 8.05
N CYS A 2 6.14 -0.01 8.64
CA CYS A 2 6.27 1.13 9.56
C CYS A 2 6.06 0.68 11.02
N ASP A 3 6.50 1.50 11.97
CA ASP A 3 6.29 1.28 13.41
C ASP A 3 4.80 1.28 13.76
N ARG A 4 4.38 0.52 14.78
CA ARG A 4 2.97 0.49 15.24
C ARG A 4 2.49 1.86 15.72
N SER A 5 3.41 2.69 16.20
CA SER A 5 3.15 4.07 16.63
C SER A 5 2.92 5.04 15.47
N TYR A 6 3.23 4.64 14.22
CA TYR A 6 3.08 5.51 13.07
C TYR A 6 1.59 5.77 12.74
N PRO A 7 1.18 7.02 12.49
CA PRO A 7 -0.23 7.33 12.22
C PRO A 7 -0.73 6.63 10.96
N LYS A 8 -1.75 5.77 11.12
CA LYS A 8 -2.35 5.01 10.01
C LYS A 8 -2.82 5.90 8.86
N LYS A 9 -3.39 7.08 9.16
CA LYS A 9 -3.82 8.07 8.16
C LYS A 9 -2.68 8.48 7.21
N LEU A 10 -1.49 8.74 7.77
CA LEU A 10 -0.32 9.10 6.98
C LEU A 10 0.23 7.92 6.18
N ALA A 11 0.06 6.68 6.67
CA ALA A 11 0.44 5.49 5.94
C ALA A 11 -0.46 5.27 4.71
N PHE A 12 -1.77 5.41 4.86
CA PHE A 12 -2.70 5.31 3.74
C PHE A 12 -2.50 6.43 2.72
N GLN A 13 -2.30 7.67 3.19
CA GLN A 13 -2.01 8.78 2.27
C GLN A 13 -0.72 8.54 1.48
N TYR A 14 0.34 8.06 2.14
CA TYR A 14 1.57 7.69 1.45
C TYR A 14 1.32 6.67 0.32
N LEU A 15 0.51 5.66 0.58
CA LEU A 15 0.16 4.64 -0.43
C LEU A 15 -0.69 5.21 -1.56
N GLU A 16 -1.62 6.11 -1.25
CA GLU A 16 -2.48 6.77 -2.24
C GLU A 16 -1.65 7.65 -3.18
N ASP A 17 -0.72 8.44 -2.64
CA ASP A 17 0.20 9.26 -3.44
C ASP A 17 1.09 8.38 -4.34
N LEU A 18 1.58 7.24 -3.83
CA LEU A 18 2.34 6.30 -4.64
C LEU A 18 1.50 5.69 -5.76
N LYS A 19 0.28 5.25 -5.47
CA LYS A 19 -0.64 4.65 -6.44
C LYS A 19 -0.93 5.65 -7.56
N ASN A 20 -1.36 6.86 -7.22
CA ASN A 20 -1.76 7.87 -8.19
C ASN A 20 -0.59 8.26 -9.11
N GLU A 21 0.61 8.44 -8.55
CA GLU A 21 1.79 8.70 -9.38
C GLU A 21 2.15 7.51 -10.27
N PHE A 22 2.09 6.29 -9.72
CA PHE A 22 2.44 5.08 -10.46
C PHE A 22 1.48 4.84 -11.64
N GLU A 23 0.18 4.96 -11.41
CA GLU A 23 -0.85 4.86 -12.45
C GLU A 23 -0.68 5.96 -13.51
N ARG A 24 -0.38 7.20 -13.09
CA ARG A 24 -0.14 8.31 -14.02
C ARG A 24 1.06 8.05 -14.94
N VAL A 25 2.16 7.55 -14.40
CA VAL A 25 3.42 7.40 -15.16
C VAL A 25 3.48 6.07 -15.91
N ASN A 26 3.00 4.99 -15.30
CA ASN A 26 3.20 3.64 -15.79
C ASN A 26 1.89 2.91 -16.14
N GLY A 27 0.71 3.49 -15.87
CA GLY A 27 -0.59 2.82 -15.98
C GLY A 27 -0.81 2.09 -17.30
N ALA A 28 -0.51 2.76 -18.43
CA ALA A 28 -0.65 2.18 -19.77
C ALA A 28 0.33 1.01 -20.06
N GLN A 29 1.42 0.90 -19.31
CA GLN A 29 2.46 -0.10 -19.49
C GLN A 29 2.35 -1.27 -18.51
N ILE A 30 1.42 -1.21 -17.54
CA ILE A 30 1.25 -2.25 -16.51
C ILE A 30 0.91 -3.60 -17.16
N GLU A 31 -0.05 -3.63 -18.08
CA GLU A 31 -0.51 -4.87 -18.73
C GLU A 31 0.54 -5.49 -19.66
N THR A 32 1.51 -4.70 -20.12
CA THR A 32 2.58 -5.14 -21.03
C THR A 32 3.88 -5.48 -20.31
N ALA A 33 3.88 -5.46 -18.97
CA ALA A 33 5.05 -5.78 -18.16
C ALA A 33 5.43 -7.26 -18.29
N ALA A 34 6.41 -7.55 -19.13
CA ALA A 34 6.87 -8.92 -19.39
C ALA A 34 8.09 -9.36 -18.55
N ARG A 35 8.60 -8.50 -17.67
CA ARG A 35 9.84 -8.75 -16.90
C ARG A 35 9.68 -8.40 -15.42
N PRO A 36 10.27 -9.18 -14.50
CA PRO A 36 10.36 -8.81 -13.10
C PRO A 36 10.99 -7.42 -12.93
N TYR A 37 10.43 -6.60 -12.04
CA TYR A 37 10.89 -5.23 -11.76
C TYR A 37 10.95 -4.30 -12.98
N ALA A 38 10.04 -4.47 -13.96
CA ALA A 38 9.96 -3.64 -15.16
C ALA A 38 9.92 -2.11 -14.86
N PHE A 39 9.40 -1.73 -13.69
CA PHE A 39 9.24 -0.34 -13.26
C PHE A 39 10.23 0.09 -12.18
N ILE A 40 11.42 -0.52 -12.10
CA ILE A 40 12.43 -0.20 -11.06
C ILE A 40 12.80 1.29 -10.99
N LYS A 41 12.66 2.03 -12.09
CA LYS A 41 12.87 3.49 -12.12
C LYS A 41 11.95 4.25 -11.15
N PHE A 42 10.78 3.69 -10.84
CA PHE A 42 9.85 4.26 -9.87
C PHE A 42 10.39 4.24 -8.43
N ASP A 43 11.42 3.44 -8.12
CA ASP A 43 12.05 3.44 -6.79
C ASP A 43 12.54 4.83 -6.37
N THR A 44 13.01 5.65 -7.32
CA THR A 44 13.42 7.03 -7.02
C THR A 44 12.27 7.86 -6.44
N PHE A 45 11.05 7.67 -6.97
CA PHE A 45 9.86 8.34 -6.44
C PHE A 45 9.50 7.77 -5.06
N ILE A 46 9.50 6.45 -4.91
CA ILE A 46 9.25 5.78 -3.63
C ILE A 46 10.16 6.32 -2.53
N GLN A 47 11.46 6.43 -2.77
CA GLN A 47 12.44 6.91 -1.77
C GLN A 47 12.22 8.39 -1.43
N LYS A 48 11.98 9.24 -2.43
CA LYS A 48 11.71 10.68 -2.21
C LYS A 48 10.45 10.88 -1.39
N THR A 49 9.36 10.24 -1.78
CA THR A 49 8.07 10.33 -1.08
C THR A 49 8.19 9.73 0.31
N LYS A 50 8.85 8.59 0.49
CA LYS A 50 9.09 8.00 1.81
C LYS A 50 9.79 8.97 2.75
N LYS A 51 10.81 9.70 2.28
CA LYS A 51 11.54 10.69 3.08
C LYS A 51 10.63 11.84 3.54
N LEU A 52 9.73 12.31 2.67
CA LEU A 52 8.74 13.34 3.02
C LEU A 52 7.80 12.87 4.13
N TYR A 53 7.34 11.62 4.05
CA TYR A 53 6.45 11.02 5.05
C TYR A 53 7.16 10.60 6.34
N GLN A 54 8.49 10.47 6.34
CA GLN A 54 9.28 10.28 7.55
C GLN A 54 9.53 11.59 8.32
N ASP A 55 9.52 12.73 7.64
CA ASP A 55 9.79 14.03 8.27
C ASP A 55 8.56 14.55 9.05
N THR A 56 8.66 14.48 10.38
CA THR A 56 7.62 14.91 11.34
C THR A 56 7.16 16.37 11.18
N ARG A 57 7.98 17.26 10.59
CA ARG A 57 7.57 18.65 10.32
C ARG A 57 6.59 18.72 9.14
N THR A 58 6.85 17.94 8.10
CA THR A 58 6.01 17.84 6.90
C THR A 58 4.69 17.13 7.21
N GLN A 59 4.74 16.12 8.08
CA GLN A 59 3.54 15.38 8.55
C GLN A 59 2.48 16.29 9.18
N ARG A 60 2.87 17.30 9.99
CA ARG A 60 1.91 18.24 10.60
C ARG A 60 1.21 19.13 9.56
N ASN A 61 1.88 19.47 8.47
CA ASN A 61 1.31 20.28 7.40
C ASN A 61 0.36 19.44 6.53
N ILE A 62 0.74 18.20 6.21
CA ILE A 62 -0.11 17.25 5.47
C ILE A 62 -1.35 16.87 6.29
N ALA A 63 -1.20 16.64 7.60
CA ALA A 63 -2.33 16.31 8.48
C ALA A 63 -3.35 17.44 8.59
N LYS A 64 -2.90 18.71 8.60
CA LYS A 64 -3.76 19.90 8.62
C LYS A 64 -4.50 20.16 7.31
N LEU A 65 -3.93 19.75 6.17
CA LEU A 65 -4.55 19.92 4.85
C LEU A 65 -5.64 18.87 4.57
N ASN A 66 -5.57 17.70 5.22
CA ASN A 66 -6.40 16.53 4.92
C ASN A 66 -7.50 16.26 5.96
N ASP A 67 -8.07 17.28 6.62
CA ASP A 67 -9.12 17.09 7.63
C ASP A 67 -10.46 16.56 7.07
N GLU A 68 -10.55 16.32 5.77
CA GLU A 68 -11.65 15.60 5.13
C GLU A 68 -11.17 14.22 4.67
N LEU A 69 -11.38 13.18 5.48
CA LEU A 69 -11.68 11.82 4.98
C LEU A 69 -12.11 10.93 6.16
N TYR A 70 -13.41 10.84 6.39
CA TYR A 70 -14.07 10.05 7.44
C TYR A 70 -14.04 8.52 7.16
N GLU A 71 -13.50 8.07 6.03
CA GLU A 71 -13.67 6.69 5.51
C GLU A 71 -12.58 5.67 5.91
N VAL A 72 -11.52 6.07 6.62
CA VAL A 72 -10.39 5.15 6.91
C VAL A 72 -10.76 4.05 7.91
N HIS A 73 -11.80 4.23 8.73
CA HIS A 73 -12.19 3.24 9.74
C HIS A 73 -12.92 2.02 9.17
N GLN A 74 -13.72 2.17 8.10
CA GLN A 74 -14.49 1.05 7.53
C GLN A 74 -13.64 0.09 6.68
N ILE A 75 -12.54 0.57 6.10
CA ILE A 75 -11.69 -0.21 5.20
C ILE A 75 -10.89 -1.29 5.97
N MET A 76 -10.45 -1.03 7.20
CA MET A 76 -9.63 -2.00 7.96
C MET A 76 -10.40 -3.23 8.43
N THR A 77 -11.69 -3.09 8.79
CA THR A 77 -12.48 -4.21 9.32
C THR A 77 -12.77 -5.26 8.24
N ARG A 78 -12.92 -4.84 6.98
CA ARG A 78 -13.13 -5.75 5.84
C ARG A 78 -11.84 -6.44 5.38
N ASN A 79 -10.72 -5.71 5.29
CA ASN A 79 -9.45 -6.27 4.79
C ASN A 79 -8.90 -7.42 5.67
N VAL A 80 -8.99 -7.32 7.00
CA VAL A 80 -8.50 -8.40 7.88
C VAL A 80 -9.31 -9.68 7.69
N GLN A 81 -10.63 -9.56 7.52
CA GLN A 81 -11.50 -10.72 7.29
C GLN A 81 -11.22 -11.39 5.93
N GLU A 82 -10.98 -10.62 4.87
CA GLU A 82 -10.60 -11.17 3.57
C GLU A 82 -9.22 -11.84 3.61
N VAL A 83 -8.22 -11.25 4.27
CA VAL A 83 -6.88 -11.85 4.39
C VAL A 83 -6.90 -13.12 5.23
N LEU A 84 -7.67 -13.15 6.32
CA LEU A 84 -7.87 -14.37 7.13
C LEU A 84 -8.58 -15.47 6.32
N GLY A 85 -9.61 -15.12 5.54
CA GLY A 85 -10.30 -16.06 4.66
C GLY A 85 -9.42 -16.59 3.53
N VAL A 86 -8.53 -15.77 2.96
CA VAL A 86 -7.55 -16.21 1.95
C VAL A 86 -6.50 -17.13 2.57
N GLY A 87 -6.09 -16.90 3.83
CA GLY A 87 -5.19 -17.79 4.58
C GLY A 87 -5.75 -19.20 4.74
N GLU A 88 -7.00 -19.33 5.21
CA GLU A 88 -7.66 -20.65 5.37
C GLU A 88 -7.82 -21.39 4.03
N ASN A 89 -8.07 -20.66 2.94
CA ASN A 89 -8.16 -21.24 1.59
C ASN A 89 -6.79 -21.69 1.05
N LEU A 90 -5.70 -21.00 1.40
CA LEU A 90 -4.34 -21.39 1.03
C LEU A 90 -3.90 -22.64 1.79
N ASP A 91 -4.14 -22.70 3.11
CA ASP A 91 -3.79 -23.83 3.96
C ASP A 91 -4.55 -25.11 3.54
N ARG A 92 -5.83 -24.96 3.16
CA ARG A 92 -6.62 -26.08 2.63
C ARG A 92 -6.09 -26.58 1.29
N LYS A 93 -5.66 -25.71 0.38
CA LYS A 93 -5.03 -26.12 -0.89
C LYS A 93 -3.71 -26.83 -0.66
N ILE A 94 -2.84 -26.31 0.22
CA ILE A 94 -1.55 -26.91 0.55
C ILE A 94 -1.73 -28.31 1.16
N SER A 95 -2.70 -28.46 2.07
CA SER A 95 -3.01 -29.76 2.70
C SER A 95 -3.51 -30.80 1.68
N PHE A 96 -4.21 -30.36 0.63
CA PHE A 96 -4.67 -31.23 -0.44
C PHE A 96 -3.50 -31.73 -1.31
N TYR A 97 -2.53 -30.87 -1.64
CA TYR A 97 -1.34 -31.25 -2.41
C TYR A 97 -0.33 -32.12 -1.66
N LEU A 98 -0.40 -32.16 -0.31
CA LEU A 98 0.46 -33.00 0.53
C LEU A 98 -0.16 -34.36 0.87
N SER A 99 -1.42 -34.60 0.45
CA SER A 99 -2.15 -35.85 0.69
C SER A 99 -2.30 -36.74 -0.56
N GLU A 100 -1.70 -36.33 -1.68
CA GLU A 100 -1.46 -37.15 -2.89
C GLU A 100 0.04 -37.46 -3.02
#